data_AF-A0A0S8KGI4-F1
#
_entry.id   AF-A0A0S8KGI4-F1
#
_cell.length_a   1.000
_cell.length_b   1.000
_cell.length_c   1.000
_cell.angle_alpha   90.00
_cell.angle_beta   90.00
_cell.angle_gamma   90.00
#
_symmetry.space_group_name_H-M   'P 1'
#
loop_
_entity.id
_entity.type
_entity.pdbx_description
1 polymer ?
#
loop_
_entity_poly.entity_id
_entity_poly.type
_entity_poly.pdbx_seq_one_letter_code
_entity_poly.pdbx_strand_id
1 'polypeptide(L)'
;VFIFTHLYNYRKALGPEGWKAFYSAEVRRSLSFERGVASPVATLLGDYARAQVHAFLLYRLVAFPDEYEPIKGASYGMAVLRFVPRAIWKNKPLNPKVAAGSAIQGYVGISERSKRQYGLAGEAMLNFSYYGIIPAFAVFGMFLGWFRKKLATMAPTDDRFFLLPLLIWACAFTVNMELDNIIFNVLRLGVLPFMVIYFASVKTPFVSSEL
;
A
#
# COMPACT_ATOMS: atom_id res chain seq x y z
N VAL A 1 -7.74 -17.88 -0.40
CA VAL A 1 -6.95 -16.68 -0.81
C VAL A 1 -5.82 -17.05 -1.78
N PHE A 2 -4.90 -17.95 -1.42
CA PHE A 2 -3.79 -18.35 -2.30
C PHE A 2 -4.22 -18.79 -3.71
N ILE A 3 -5.20 -19.70 -3.81
CA ILE A 3 -5.73 -20.20 -5.09
C ILE A 3 -6.24 -19.05 -5.96
N PHE A 4 -6.99 -18.12 -5.36
CA PHE A 4 -7.48 -16.94 -6.05
C PHE A 4 -6.34 -16.06 -6.55
N THR A 5 -5.37 -15.71 -5.69
CA THR A 5 -4.21 -14.89 -6.06
C THR A 5 -3.41 -15.51 -7.20
N HIS A 6 -3.14 -16.82 -7.10
CA HIS A 6 -2.41 -17.59 -8.10
C HIS A 6 -3.13 -17.56 -9.46
N LEU A 7 -4.44 -17.84 -9.49
CA LEU A 7 -5.22 -17.83 -10.72
C LEU A 7 -5.43 -16.40 -11.26
N TYR A 8 -5.55 -15.42 -10.39
CA TYR A 8 -5.70 -14.01 -10.76
C TYR A 8 -4.45 -13.45 -11.45
N ASN A 9 -3.26 -13.96 -11.14
CA ASN A 9 -2.03 -13.57 -11.82
C ASN A 9 -2.06 -13.88 -13.32
N TYR A 10 -2.70 -14.98 -13.74
CA TYR A 10 -2.92 -15.29 -15.16
C TYR A 10 -3.81 -14.23 -15.83
N ARG A 11 -4.93 -13.85 -15.19
CA ARG A 11 -5.80 -12.76 -15.67
C ARG A 11 -5.05 -11.43 -15.73
N LYS A 12 -4.20 -11.14 -14.75
CA LYS A 12 -3.44 -9.88 -14.70
C LYS A 12 -2.37 -9.82 -15.81
N ALA A 13 -1.77 -10.95 -16.16
CA ALA A 13 -0.73 -11.04 -17.19
C ALA A 13 -1.30 -11.08 -18.62
N LEU A 14 -2.45 -11.73 -18.83
CA LEU A 14 -3.00 -12.02 -20.16
C LEU A 14 -4.33 -11.31 -20.47
N GLY A 15 -4.83 -10.49 -19.54
CA GLY A 15 -6.13 -9.85 -19.68
C GLY A 15 -7.27 -10.88 -19.68
N PRO A 16 -8.32 -10.70 -20.51
CA PRO A 16 -9.48 -11.59 -20.53
C PRO A 16 -9.15 -13.06 -20.82
N GLU A 17 -8.14 -13.33 -21.65
CA GLU A 17 -7.72 -14.69 -21.99
C GLU A 17 -7.16 -15.48 -20.80
N GLY A 18 -6.67 -14.78 -19.77
CA GLY A 18 -6.16 -15.40 -18.55
C GLY A 18 -7.22 -16.13 -17.73
N TRP A 19 -8.53 -15.92 -18.00
CA TRP A 19 -9.60 -16.71 -17.38
C TRP A 19 -9.54 -18.19 -17.77
N LYS A 20 -8.99 -18.53 -18.94
CA LYS A 20 -8.80 -19.92 -19.38
C LYS A 20 -7.92 -20.73 -18.44
N ALA A 21 -7.04 -20.06 -17.69
CA ALA A 21 -6.20 -20.70 -16.67
C ALA A 21 -6.99 -21.22 -15.46
N PHE A 22 -8.26 -20.81 -15.25
CA PHE A 22 -9.09 -21.35 -14.18
C PHE A 22 -9.54 -22.78 -14.48
N TYR A 23 -9.82 -23.10 -15.74
CA TYR A 23 -10.41 -24.37 -16.14
C TYR A 23 -9.51 -25.24 -17.05
N SER A 24 -8.40 -24.73 -17.59
CA SER A 24 -7.46 -25.51 -18.38
C SER A 24 -6.10 -25.68 -17.69
N ALA A 25 -5.73 -26.93 -17.38
CA ALA A 25 -4.42 -27.29 -16.84
C ALA A 25 -3.29 -27.12 -17.86
N GLU A 26 -3.60 -27.26 -19.15
CA GLU A 26 -2.65 -27.11 -20.26
C GLU A 26 -2.25 -25.65 -20.46
N VAL A 27 -3.20 -24.73 -20.35
CA VAL A 27 -2.96 -23.28 -20.34
C VAL A 27 -2.08 -22.90 -19.15
N ARG A 28 -2.32 -23.47 -17.96
CA ARG A 28 -1.45 -23.22 -16.79
C ARG A 28 -0.02 -23.70 -17.02
N ARG A 29 0.18 -24.88 -17.61
CA ARG A 29 1.52 -25.45 -17.86
C ARG A 29 2.31 -24.67 -18.91
N SER A 30 1.71 -24.40 -20.06
CA SER A 30 2.36 -23.63 -21.15
C SER A 30 2.79 -22.24 -20.68
N LEU A 31 1.91 -21.54 -19.96
CA LEU A 31 2.17 -20.17 -19.50
C LEU A 31 3.11 -20.07 -18.30
N SER A 32 3.13 -21.08 -17.43
CA SER A 32 4.10 -21.13 -16.33
C SER A 32 5.53 -21.27 -16.86
N PHE A 33 5.70 -22.02 -17.95
CA PHE A 33 7.00 -22.32 -18.55
C PHE A 33 7.53 -21.15 -19.39
N GLU A 34 6.69 -20.51 -20.22
CA GLU A 34 7.14 -19.45 -21.13
C GLU A 34 7.47 -18.11 -20.45
N ARG A 35 6.86 -17.81 -19.29
CA ARG A 35 6.95 -16.46 -18.71
C ARG A 35 7.36 -16.41 -17.25
N GLY A 36 7.39 -17.52 -16.51
CA GLY A 36 7.72 -17.52 -15.07
C GLY A 36 6.77 -16.71 -14.17
N VAL A 37 5.72 -16.09 -14.73
CA VAL A 37 4.86 -15.10 -14.08
C VAL A 37 3.79 -15.73 -13.17
N ALA A 38 3.55 -17.03 -13.28
CA ALA A 38 2.39 -17.67 -12.65
C ALA A 38 2.68 -19.04 -12.04
N SER A 39 3.89 -19.25 -11.51
CA SER A 39 4.20 -20.41 -10.66
C SER A 39 3.62 -20.23 -9.24
N PRO A 40 3.17 -21.31 -8.56
CA PRO A 40 2.83 -21.26 -7.13
C PRO A 40 3.96 -20.67 -6.28
N VAL A 41 5.21 -20.98 -6.64
CA VAL A 41 6.42 -20.43 -6.00
C VAL A 41 6.55 -18.94 -6.26
N ALA A 42 6.34 -18.50 -7.51
CA ALA A 42 6.36 -17.08 -7.85
C ALA A 42 5.23 -16.29 -7.14
N THR A 43 4.08 -16.92 -6.91
CA THR A 43 2.97 -16.33 -6.15
C THR A 43 3.32 -16.23 -4.66
N LEU A 44 3.85 -17.30 -4.06
CA LEU A 44 4.28 -17.32 -2.66
C LEU A 44 5.45 -16.36 -2.39
N LEU A 45 6.49 -16.40 -3.22
CA LEU A 45 7.69 -15.62 -3.01
C LEU A 45 7.59 -14.19 -3.58
N GLY A 46 6.87 -13.99 -4.68
CA GLY A 46 6.72 -12.68 -5.30
C GLY A 46 5.61 -11.83 -4.68
N ASP A 47 4.41 -12.39 -4.53
CA ASP A 47 3.26 -11.63 -4.03
C ASP A 47 3.15 -11.65 -2.50
N TYR A 48 3.46 -12.77 -1.85
CA TYR A 48 3.39 -12.88 -0.39
C TYR A 48 4.70 -12.55 0.33
N ALA A 49 5.87 -12.87 -0.23
CA ALA A 49 7.15 -12.52 0.38
C ALA A 49 7.68 -11.15 -0.10
N ARG A 50 7.13 -10.06 0.48
CA ARG A 50 7.64 -8.69 0.31
C ARG A 50 9.13 -8.54 0.63
N ALA A 51 9.68 -9.47 1.42
CA ALA A 51 11.09 -9.56 1.76
C ALA A 51 12.02 -9.53 0.53
N GLN A 52 11.65 -10.13 -0.61
CA GLN A 52 12.51 -10.10 -1.80
C GLN A 52 12.65 -8.71 -2.40
N VAL A 53 11.55 -7.96 -2.50
CA VAL A 53 11.57 -6.59 -3.00
C VAL A 53 12.33 -5.69 -2.03
N HIS A 54 12.13 -5.85 -0.72
CA HIS A 54 12.86 -5.09 0.29
C HIS A 54 14.35 -5.40 0.30
N ALA A 55 14.73 -6.67 0.20
CA ALA A 55 16.13 -7.09 0.11
C ALA A 55 16.80 -6.54 -1.16
N PHE A 56 16.10 -6.55 -2.29
CA PHE A 56 16.62 -5.96 -3.52
C PHE A 56 16.78 -4.44 -3.41
N LEU A 57 15.81 -3.73 -2.85
CA LEU A 57 15.93 -2.28 -2.60
C LEU A 57 17.13 -1.98 -1.71
N LEU A 58 17.25 -2.71 -0.59
CA LEU A 58 18.35 -2.54 0.34
C LEU A 58 19.70 -2.82 -0.34
N TYR A 59 19.80 -3.91 -1.10
CA TYR A 59 20.99 -4.23 -1.89
C TYR A 59 21.38 -3.09 -2.83
N ARG A 60 20.42 -2.55 -3.60
CA ARG A 60 20.70 -1.44 -4.52
C ARG A 60 21.15 -0.18 -3.80
N LEU A 61 20.49 0.16 -2.69
CA LEU A 61 20.83 1.34 -1.88
C LEU A 61 22.19 1.25 -1.19
N VAL A 62 22.66 0.04 -0.86
CA VAL A 62 23.93 -0.18 -0.16
C VAL A 62 25.09 -0.40 -1.13
N ALA A 63 24.89 -1.22 -2.16
CA ALA A 63 25.95 -1.55 -3.12
C ALA A 63 26.18 -0.45 -4.16
N PHE A 64 25.15 0.33 -4.47
CA PHE A 64 25.19 1.39 -5.50
C PHE A 64 24.56 2.69 -4.97
N PRO A 65 25.12 3.29 -3.91
CA PRO A 65 24.52 4.46 -3.24
C PRO A 65 24.39 5.68 -4.18
N ASP A 66 25.28 5.79 -5.17
CA ASP A 66 25.30 6.92 -6.12
C ASP A 66 24.35 6.73 -7.32
N GLU A 67 23.76 5.54 -7.49
CA GLU A 67 22.86 5.24 -8.62
C GLU A 67 21.39 5.61 -8.36
N TYR A 68 21.03 5.99 -7.14
CA TYR A 68 19.66 6.32 -6.76
C TYR A 68 19.57 7.55 -5.85
N GLU A 69 18.88 8.59 -6.30
CA GLU A 69 18.55 9.74 -5.45
C GLU A 69 17.19 9.52 -4.74
N PRO A 70 17.14 9.56 -3.39
CA PRO A 70 15.89 9.47 -2.66
C PRO A 70 14.93 10.62 -2.99
N ILE A 71 13.63 10.32 -3.06
CA ILE A 71 12.59 11.29 -3.47
C ILE A 71 12.06 12.17 -2.31
N LYS A 72 12.74 12.19 -1.16
CA LYS A 72 12.59 13.15 -0.04
C LYS A 72 11.14 13.37 0.43
N GLY A 73 10.33 12.31 0.49
CA GLY A 73 8.94 12.38 0.96
C GLY A 73 7.90 12.62 -0.13
N ALA A 74 8.29 12.73 -1.40
CA ALA A 74 7.38 13.02 -2.49
C ALA A 74 6.28 11.97 -2.66
N SER A 75 6.52 10.69 -2.33
CA SER A 75 5.45 9.69 -2.40
C SER A 75 4.38 9.93 -1.33
N TYR A 76 4.78 10.32 -0.12
CA TYR A 76 3.85 10.61 0.98
C TYR A 76 3.04 11.88 0.70
N GLY A 77 3.68 12.95 0.24
CA GLY A 77 2.99 14.18 -0.15
C GLY A 77 2.00 13.93 -1.29
N MET A 78 2.41 13.18 -2.31
CA MET A 78 1.52 12.85 -3.43
C MET A 78 0.44 11.85 -3.06
N ALA A 79 0.60 11.03 -2.02
CA ALA A 79 -0.45 10.14 -1.52
C ALA A 79 -1.68 10.94 -1.03
N VAL A 80 -1.44 12.02 -0.30
CA VAL A 80 -2.49 12.94 0.18
C VAL A 80 -3.03 13.81 -0.96
N LEU A 81 -2.13 14.42 -1.75
CA LEU A 81 -2.52 15.33 -2.82
C LEU A 81 -3.08 14.62 -4.06
N ARG A 82 -3.12 13.29 -4.08
CA ARG A 82 -3.65 12.48 -5.19
C ARG A 82 -5.09 12.83 -5.54
N PHE A 83 -5.89 13.23 -4.57
CA PHE A 83 -7.31 13.56 -4.75
C PHE A 83 -7.55 14.96 -5.35
N VAL A 84 -6.54 15.82 -5.40
CA VAL A 84 -6.63 17.12 -6.05
C VAL A 84 -6.81 16.91 -7.57
N PRO A 85 -7.93 17.35 -8.18
CA PRO A 85 -8.15 17.21 -9.61
C PRO A 85 -7.13 17.98 -10.43
N ARG A 86 -6.79 17.47 -11.63
CA ARG A 86 -5.89 18.17 -12.56
C ARG A 86 -6.46 19.49 -13.09
N ALA A 87 -7.78 19.69 -13.00
CA ALA A 87 -8.40 20.98 -13.30
C ALA A 87 -7.88 22.09 -12.37
N ILE A 88 -7.62 21.76 -11.10
CA ILE A 88 -7.08 22.69 -10.09
C ILE A 88 -5.55 22.72 -10.18
N TRP A 89 -4.91 21.56 -10.23
CA TRP A 89 -3.45 21.44 -10.33
C TRP A 89 -3.01 20.88 -11.69
N LYS A 90 -2.88 21.78 -12.67
CA LYS A 90 -2.55 21.42 -14.07
C LYS A 90 -1.22 20.68 -14.18
N ASN A 91 -0.18 21.17 -13.50
CA ASN A 91 1.19 20.63 -13.53
C ASN A 91 1.46 19.58 -12.44
N LYS A 92 0.43 18.84 -12.01
CA LYS A 92 0.55 17.82 -10.96
C LYS A 92 1.57 16.73 -11.35
N PRO A 93 2.59 16.47 -10.51
CA PRO A 93 3.59 15.42 -10.74
C PRO A 93 2.95 14.06 -10.99
N LEU A 94 3.48 13.35 -11.99
CA LEU A 94 3.01 12.01 -12.36
C LEU A 94 3.71 10.95 -11.51
N ASN A 95 3.01 10.42 -10.50
CA ASN A 95 3.37 9.21 -9.75
C ASN A 95 4.88 9.10 -9.39
N PRO A 96 5.43 10.00 -8.55
CA PRO A 96 6.86 9.98 -8.20
C PRO A 96 7.32 8.64 -7.62
N LYS A 97 6.43 7.94 -6.91
CA LYS A 97 6.65 6.57 -6.43
C LYS A 97 6.97 5.58 -7.54
N VAL A 98 6.21 5.62 -8.64
CA VAL A 98 6.41 4.71 -9.77
C VAL A 98 7.72 5.04 -10.48
N ALA A 99 8.05 6.32 -10.61
CA ALA A 99 9.33 6.75 -11.16
C ALA A 99 10.51 6.26 -10.30
N ALA A 100 10.46 6.51 -8.99
CA ALA A 100 11.47 6.06 -8.03
C ALA A 100 11.64 4.53 -8.03
N GLY A 101 10.53 3.81 -7.99
CA GLY A 101 10.51 2.36 -8.03
C GLY A 101 11.05 1.76 -9.33
N SER A 102 10.91 2.49 -10.45
CA SER A 102 11.46 2.08 -11.75
C SER A 102 12.96 2.37 -11.83
N ALA A 103 13.38 3.54 -11.36
CA ALA A 103 14.78 3.96 -11.33
C ALA A 103 15.65 2.99 -10.51
N ILE A 104 15.22 2.64 -9.29
CA ILE A 104 16.00 1.73 -8.43
C ILE A 104 16.09 0.30 -8.98
N GLN A 105 15.14 -0.08 -9.83
CA GLN A 105 15.10 -1.39 -10.50
C GLN A 105 15.84 -1.39 -11.85
N GLY A 106 16.39 -0.25 -12.27
CA GLY A 106 17.12 -0.14 -13.53
C GLY A 106 16.24 -0.15 -14.77
N TYR A 107 14.93 0.12 -14.64
CA TYR A 107 14.05 0.23 -15.81
C TYR A 107 14.29 1.55 -16.54
N VAL A 108 14.55 1.49 -17.85
CA VAL A 108 14.85 2.65 -18.70
C VAL A 108 13.74 2.79 -19.75
N GLY A 109 12.72 3.62 -19.46
CA GLY A 109 11.68 3.95 -20.45
C GLY A 109 10.27 4.09 -19.90
N ILE A 110 9.34 4.56 -20.75
CA ILE A 110 7.94 4.84 -20.38
C ILE A 110 7.10 3.56 -20.26
N SER A 111 7.45 2.50 -21.01
CA SER A 111 6.76 1.21 -21.03
C SER A 111 7.07 0.33 -19.81
N GLU A 112 8.24 0.48 -19.20
CA GLU A 112 8.74 -0.38 -18.12
C GLU A 112 8.60 0.31 -16.76
N ARG A 113 7.35 0.55 -16.36
CA ARG A 113 7.05 1.15 -15.05
C ARG A 113 6.86 0.07 -13.99
N SER A 114 7.58 0.19 -12.89
CA SER A 114 7.38 -0.69 -11.75
C SER A 114 5.99 -0.48 -11.15
N LYS A 115 5.17 -1.55 -11.18
CA LYS A 115 3.86 -1.62 -10.52
C LYS A 115 3.94 -2.41 -9.21
N ARG A 116 5.15 -2.59 -8.68
CA ARG A 116 5.37 -3.29 -7.42
C ARG A 116 4.83 -2.44 -6.28
N GLN A 117 4.32 -3.11 -5.27
CA GLN A 117 3.93 -2.48 -4.01
C GLN A 117 5.07 -2.61 -3.02
N TYR A 118 5.49 -1.48 -2.48
CA TYR A 118 6.69 -1.42 -1.64
C TYR A 118 6.40 -1.52 -0.14
N GLY A 119 5.15 -1.32 0.29
CA GLY A 119 4.79 -1.31 1.73
C GLY A 119 5.49 -0.19 2.50
N LEU A 120 5.34 -0.18 3.83
CA LEU A 120 5.90 0.87 4.69
C LEU A 120 7.43 0.98 4.56
N ALA A 121 8.13 -0.15 4.69
CA ALA A 121 9.60 -0.19 4.64
C ALA A 121 10.15 0.22 3.27
N GLY A 122 9.57 -0.33 2.20
CA GLY A 122 10.03 -0.05 0.85
C GLY A 122 9.72 1.39 0.42
N GLU A 123 8.55 1.91 0.78
CA GLU A 123 8.24 3.33 0.53
C GLU A 123 9.19 4.24 1.31
N ALA A 124 9.52 3.91 2.56
CA ALA A 124 10.50 4.66 3.34
C ALA A 124 11.90 4.63 2.69
N MET A 125 12.32 3.46 2.19
CA MET A 125 13.56 3.29 1.44
C MET A 125 13.62 4.17 0.18
N LEU A 126 12.53 4.25 -0.58
CA LEU A 126 12.48 5.12 -1.76
C LEU A 126 12.60 6.61 -1.39
N ASN A 127 12.02 7.04 -0.27
CA ASN A 127 12.01 8.45 0.11
C ASN A 127 13.30 8.91 0.81
N PHE A 128 13.90 8.04 1.64
CA PHE A 128 14.96 8.43 2.57
C PHE A 128 16.12 7.42 2.64
N SER A 129 16.27 6.56 1.62
CA SER A 129 17.21 5.43 1.64
C SER A 129 16.91 4.47 2.81
N TYR A 130 17.81 3.51 3.09
CA TYR A 130 17.62 2.51 4.15
C TYR A 130 17.48 3.13 5.55
N TYR A 131 17.96 4.36 5.75
CA TYR A 131 17.75 5.13 6.99
C TYR A 131 16.29 5.47 7.24
N GLY A 132 15.45 5.55 6.20
CA GLY A 132 14.03 5.86 6.33
C GLY A 132 13.21 4.80 7.08
N ILE A 133 13.71 3.56 7.16
CA ILE A 133 12.97 2.43 7.73
C ILE A 133 12.66 2.69 9.20
N ILE A 134 13.67 3.05 10.01
CA ILE A 134 13.52 3.27 11.45
C ILE A 134 12.49 4.37 11.77
N PRO A 135 12.61 5.61 11.24
CA PRO A 135 11.62 6.65 11.54
C PRO A 135 10.23 6.30 11.01
N ALA A 136 10.09 5.63 9.87
CA ALA A 136 8.80 5.20 9.36
C ALA A 136 8.08 4.23 10.32
N PHE A 137 8.80 3.22 10.83
CA PHE A 137 8.24 2.30 11.83
C PHE A 137 8.04 2.96 13.19
N ALA A 138 8.90 3.90 13.59
CA ALA A 138 8.71 4.66 14.83
C ALA A 138 7.43 5.50 14.77
N VAL A 139 7.20 6.23 13.68
CA VAL A 139 5.96 7.00 13.45
C VAL A 139 4.74 6.09 13.46
N PHE A 140 4.81 4.95 12.76
CA PHE A 140 3.73 3.98 12.76
C PHE A 140 3.46 3.38 14.16
N GLY A 141 4.51 3.04 14.90
CA GLY A 141 4.41 2.54 16.28
C GLY A 141 3.81 3.57 17.24
N MET A 142 4.21 4.83 17.14
CA MET A 142 3.60 5.94 17.90
C MET A 142 2.12 6.09 17.56
N PHE A 143 1.77 6.05 16.28
CA PHE A 143 0.37 6.08 15.83
C PHE A 143 -0.43 4.90 16.39
N LEU A 144 0.10 3.67 16.35
CA LEU A 144 -0.57 2.50 16.93
C LEU A 144 -0.74 2.62 18.45
N GLY A 145 0.27 3.14 19.16
CA GLY A 145 0.19 3.39 20.60
C GLY A 145 -0.92 4.39 20.93
N TRP A 146 -0.97 5.50 20.19
CA TRP A 146 -2.04 6.50 20.30
C TRP A 146 -3.41 5.89 19.97
N PHE A 147 -3.52 5.13 18.88
CA PHE A 147 -4.77 4.50 18.45
C PHE A 147 -5.29 3.51 19.51
N ARG A 148 -4.42 2.65 20.04
CA ARG A 148 -4.74 1.72 21.13
C ARG A 148 -5.19 2.45 22.39
N LYS A 149 -4.51 3.54 22.77
CA LYS A 149 -4.93 4.36 23.91
C LYS A 149 -6.33 4.94 23.68
N LYS A 150 -6.61 5.46 22.48
CA LYS A 150 -7.93 6.01 22.14
C LYS A 150 -9.03 4.96 22.18
N LEU A 151 -8.78 3.77 21.66
CA LEU A 151 -9.67 2.62 21.76
C LEU A 151 -9.99 2.24 23.20
N ALA A 152 -8.96 2.16 24.06
CA ALA A 152 -9.12 1.78 25.45
C ALA A 152 -9.92 2.81 26.27
N THR A 153 -9.91 4.07 25.85
CA THR A 153 -10.67 5.15 26.51
C THR A 153 -12.04 5.41 25.90
N MET A 154 -12.45 4.66 24.87
CA MET A 154 -13.70 4.90 24.16
C MET A 154 -14.89 4.32 24.94
N ALA A 155 -15.94 5.12 25.14
CA ALA A 155 -17.14 4.66 25.82
C ALA A 155 -17.89 3.62 24.96
N PRO A 156 -18.47 2.55 25.53
CA PRO A 156 -19.16 1.52 24.76
C PRO A 156 -20.33 2.03 23.89
N THR A 157 -20.88 3.19 24.21
CA THR A 157 -21.99 3.86 23.50
C THR A 157 -21.51 4.82 22.40
N ASP A 158 -20.22 4.87 22.11
CA ASP A 158 -19.64 5.79 21.13
C ASP A 158 -19.85 5.26 19.70
N ASP A 159 -20.65 5.96 18.89
CA ASP A 159 -20.93 5.57 17.50
C ASP A 159 -19.68 5.49 16.61
N ARG A 160 -18.55 6.09 17.02
CA ARG A 160 -17.26 5.92 16.31
C ARG A 160 -16.77 4.48 16.31
N PHE A 161 -17.33 3.61 17.16
CA PHE A 161 -17.10 2.16 17.12
C PHE A 161 -17.33 1.56 15.72
N PHE A 162 -18.27 2.12 14.94
CA PHE A 162 -18.53 1.67 13.58
C PHE A 162 -17.38 1.94 12.59
N LEU A 163 -16.46 2.86 12.91
CA LEU A 163 -15.26 3.10 12.09
C LEU A 163 -14.09 2.18 12.45
N LEU A 164 -14.15 1.47 13.58
CA LEU A 164 -13.01 0.69 14.07
C LEU A 164 -12.60 -0.45 13.14
N PRO A 165 -13.50 -1.24 12.53
CA PRO A 165 -13.10 -2.27 11.59
C PRO A 165 -12.24 -1.71 10.44
N LEU A 166 -12.60 -0.53 9.94
CA LEU A 166 -11.83 0.15 8.89
C LEU A 166 -10.46 0.62 9.40
N LEU A 167 -10.39 1.21 10.59
CA LEU A 167 -9.13 1.70 11.17
C LEU A 167 -8.19 0.54 11.53
N ILE A 168 -8.72 -0.55 12.07
CA ILE A 168 -7.98 -1.79 12.35
C ILE A 168 -7.47 -2.39 11.04
N TRP A 169 -8.30 -2.45 10.01
CA TRP A 169 -7.88 -2.87 8.66
C TRP A 169 -6.73 -1.98 8.15
N ALA A 170 -6.87 -0.65 8.22
CA ALA A 170 -5.82 0.27 7.77
C ALA A 170 -4.51 0.04 8.53
N CYS A 171 -4.56 -0.13 9.86
CA CYS A 171 -3.41 -0.47 10.69
C CYS A 171 -2.75 -1.79 10.25
N ALA A 172 -3.53 -2.87 10.13
CA ALA A 172 -3.02 -4.19 9.79
C ALA A 172 -2.35 -4.22 8.40
N PHE A 173 -2.88 -3.46 7.45
CA PHE A 173 -2.37 -3.43 6.08
C PHE A 173 -1.28 -2.39 5.84
N THR A 174 -1.08 -1.41 6.73
CA THR A 174 -0.07 -0.33 6.55
C THR A 174 1.35 -0.88 6.36
N VAL A 175 1.69 -1.99 7.02
CA VAL A 175 3.01 -2.62 6.86
C VAL A 175 3.24 -3.11 5.41
N ASN A 176 2.17 -3.59 4.75
CA ASN A 176 2.24 -4.28 3.46
C ASN A 176 1.78 -3.42 2.28
N MET A 177 1.11 -2.29 2.56
CA MET A 177 0.55 -1.38 1.58
C MET A 177 1.25 -0.02 1.63
N GLU A 178 1.17 0.67 0.51
CA GLU A 178 1.69 2.03 0.35
C GLU A 178 0.66 3.04 0.87
N LEU A 179 1.14 4.21 1.30
CA LEU A 179 0.29 5.23 1.92
C LEU A 179 -0.87 5.66 0.99
N ASP A 180 -0.64 5.78 -0.32
CA ASP A 180 -1.67 6.17 -1.28
C ASP A 180 -2.81 5.15 -1.37
N ASN A 181 -2.49 3.85 -1.28
CA ASN A 181 -3.50 2.80 -1.26
C ASN A 181 -4.26 2.77 0.07
N ILE A 182 -3.59 3.01 1.20
CA ILE A 182 -4.25 3.09 2.51
C ILE A 182 -5.24 4.26 2.51
N ILE A 183 -4.80 5.47 2.15
CA ILE A 183 -5.67 6.66 2.11
C ILE A 183 -6.84 6.44 1.14
N PHE A 184 -6.59 5.91 -0.06
CA PHE A 184 -7.65 5.65 -1.03
C PHE A 184 -8.71 4.70 -0.48
N ASN A 185 -8.32 3.61 0.17
CA ASN A 185 -9.28 2.66 0.73
C ASN A 185 -10.00 3.21 1.96
N VAL A 186 -9.31 3.95 2.84
CA VAL A 186 -9.93 4.62 4.00
C VAL A 186 -10.97 5.62 3.54
N LEU A 187 -10.69 6.43 2.51
CA LEU A 187 -11.69 7.35 1.97
C LEU A 187 -12.82 6.58 1.29
N ARG A 188 -12.51 5.63 0.41
CA ARG A 188 -13.52 4.86 -0.32
C ARG A 188 -14.50 4.11 0.60
N LEU A 189 -13.99 3.48 1.66
CA LEU A 189 -14.78 2.66 2.57
C LEU A 189 -15.30 3.45 3.77
N GLY A 190 -14.61 4.51 4.19
CA GLY A 190 -14.91 5.26 5.40
C GLY A 190 -15.82 6.45 5.20
N VAL A 191 -15.88 7.03 4.00
CA VAL A 191 -16.68 8.25 3.74
C VAL A 191 -18.16 8.03 4.04
N LEU A 192 -18.77 6.91 3.62
CA LEU A 192 -20.18 6.65 3.88
C LEU A 192 -20.47 6.36 5.36
N PRO A 193 -19.77 5.43 6.05
CA PRO A 193 -19.93 5.24 7.49
C PRO A 193 -19.70 6.52 8.29
N PHE A 194 -18.69 7.32 7.92
CA PHE A 194 -18.42 8.60 8.55
C PHE A 194 -19.59 9.57 8.39
N MET A 195 -20.17 9.69 7.19
CA MET A 195 -21.34 10.54 6.96
C MET A 195 -22.53 10.08 7.80
N VAL A 196 -22.81 8.78 7.86
CA VAL A 196 -23.92 8.23 8.66
C VAL A 196 -23.73 8.59 10.14
N ILE A 197 -22.55 8.33 10.71
CA ILE A 197 -22.25 8.69 12.09
C ILE A 197 -22.38 10.20 12.28
N TYR A 198 -21.78 11.01 11.42
CA TYR A 198 -21.79 12.47 11.55
C TYR A 198 -23.20 13.08 11.55
N PHE A 199 -24.11 12.56 10.73
CA PHE A 199 -25.48 13.07 10.62
C PHE A 199 -26.48 12.41 11.58
N ALA A 200 -26.25 11.15 11.99
CA ALA A 200 -27.17 10.39 12.83
C ALA A 200 -26.79 10.36 14.32
N SER A 201 -25.54 10.68 14.68
CA SER A 201 -25.10 10.68 16.07
C SER A 201 -25.48 11.96 16.81
N VAL A 202 -25.77 11.81 18.12
CA VAL A 202 -25.91 12.94 19.04
C VAL A 202 -24.51 13.39 19.49
N LYS A 203 -24.20 14.66 19.29
CA LYS A 203 -22.92 15.25 19.70
C LYS A 203 -22.97 15.57 21.20
N THR A 204 -22.31 14.77 22.01
CA THR A 204 -22.13 15.04 23.44
C THR A 204 -20.84 15.84 23.67
N PRO A 205 -20.87 16.93 24.45
CA PRO A 205 -19.65 17.61 24.85
C PRO A 205 -18.77 16.64 25.66
N PHE A 206 -17.45 16.71 25.45
CA PHE A 206 -16.50 15.91 26.22
C PHE A 206 -16.56 16.36 27.68
N VAL A 207 -17.27 15.61 28.50
CA VAL A 207 -17.19 15.75 29.96
C VAL A 207 -15.95 14.96 30.36
N SER A 208 -14.85 15.66 30.66
CA SER A 208 -13.79 15.01 31.42
C SER A 208 -14.40 14.63 32.75
N SER A 209 -14.64 13.34 32.98
CA SER A 209 -14.77 12.85 34.34
C SER A 209 -13.46 13.19 35.02
N GLU A 210 -13.45 14.28 35.78
CA GLU A 210 -12.37 14.56 36.72
C GLU A 210 -12.20 13.32 37.58
N LEU A 211 -10.99 12.75 37.51
CA LEU A 211 -10.46 11.79 38.47
C LEU A 211 -9.83 12.59 39.61
#